data_AF-A0AA88WWG8-F1
#
_entry.id   AF-A0AA88WWG8-F1
#
_cell.length_a   1.000
_cell.length_b   1.000
_cell.length_c   1.000
_cell.angle_alpha   90.00
_cell.angle_beta   90.00
_cell.angle_gamma   90.00
#
_symmetry.space_group_name_H-M   'P 1'
#
loop_
_entity.id
_entity.type
_entity.pdbx_description
1 polymer ?
#
loop_
_entity_poly.entity_id
_entity_poly.type
_entity_poly.pdbx_seq_one_letter_code
_entity_poly.pdbx_strand_id
1 'polypeptide(L)'
;MPSVTWGVVQGRKEKLVSRVIICDYLKTVGIIPDELENLELPSTVEVMRERVEFLQKLGLTIDDINEYPLTLGCSVRKNMIPVLGYLEKIGIQRAKMGEFIKNYPQVLHSSVVVELVPVVRFLRGLDVEKQDLGYVLMKYPELLGFKCEGTMSTSVAYLVSIGVSPRDIGPMVTQYPYFLGMRVGTMIKPLVDFLVSLGFQKKVLARMFEKRAYVLGYDVEEMVKPNVDCLVSFGVRREELASIIAQYPQILGLPLKAKLSSQQYFFNLKLKIDPEGFARVIEKMPQIVSLNQNVIMKSVEFLLGRGIPACDVANMVVRCPQIIAVQVGLMKNSFYFFKNEMGRPVKELVEFPEYFTYSLESRIKPRYHRLQSKGIRSSLAWFLNRSDQRFEERLRADFIETESAGPSFRMGGKLDLPGCQIASDGEDESDDEILYRHTVSL
;
A
#
# COMPACT_ATOMS: atom_id res chain seq x y z
N MET A 1 18.44 -21.38 -68.17
CA MET A 1 17.09 -20.94 -67.75
C MET A 1 16.77 -21.60 -66.43
N PRO A 2 16.47 -20.87 -65.34
CA PRO A 2 16.03 -21.52 -64.11
C PRO A 2 14.60 -22.03 -64.33
N SER A 3 14.40 -23.34 -64.17
CA SER A 3 13.08 -23.97 -64.25
C SER A 3 12.22 -23.51 -63.07
N VAL A 4 11.18 -22.74 -63.34
CA VAL A 4 10.16 -22.40 -62.34
C VAL A 4 9.42 -23.69 -61.98
N THR A 5 9.59 -24.15 -60.74
CA THR A 5 8.97 -25.34 -60.18
C THR A 5 7.45 -25.17 -60.09
N TRP A 6 6.71 -25.79 -61.02
CA TRP A 6 5.24 -25.78 -61.08
C TRP A 6 4.55 -26.17 -59.75
N GLY A 7 5.15 -27.05 -58.96
CA GLY A 7 4.62 -27.44 -57.64
C GLY A 7 4.57 -26.30 -56.60
N VAL A 8 5.48 -25.32 -56.69
CA VAL A 8 5.51 -24.15 -55.78
C VAL A 8 4.42 -23.14 -56.14
N VAL A 9 4.07 -23.04 -57.43
CA VAL A 9 3.01 -22.13 -57.92
C VAL A 9 1.62 -22.70 -57.60
N GLN A 10 1.45 -24.02 -57.69
CA GLN A 10 0.18 -24.68 -57.38
C GLN A 10 -0.15 -24.62 -55.88
N GLY A 11 0.82 -24.88 -55.01
CA GLY A 11 0.65 -24.74 -53.56
C GLY A 11 0.39 -23.30 -53.09
N ARG A 12 0.84 -22.27 -53.83
CA ARG A 12 0.51 -20.87 -53.55
C ARG A 12 -0.94 -20.52 -53.88
N LYS A 13 -1.47 -21.04 -55.00
CA LYS A 13 -2.87 -20.83 -55.38
C LYS A 13 -3.83 -21.53 -54.41
N GLU A 14 -3.53 -22.77 -54.04
CA GLU A 14 -4.34 -23.53 -53.07
C GLU A 14 -4.38 -22.85 -51.70
N LYS A 15 -3.24 -22.33 -51.21
CA LYS A 15 -3.18 -21.55 -49.97
C LYS A 15 -4.03 -20.27 -50.01
N LEU A 16 -4.03 -19.55 -51.14
CA LEU A 16 -4.86 -18.35 -51.30
C LEU A 16 -6.36 -18.70 -51.29
N VAL A 17 -6.75 -19.80 -51.94
CA VAL A 17 -8.15 -20.27 -51.94
C VAL A 17 -8.59 -20.68 -50.53
N SER A 18 -7.81 -21.51 -49.83
CA SER A 18 -8.10 -21.90 -48.44
C SER A 18 -8.23 -20.68 -47.52
N ARG A 19 -7.36 -19.67 -47.69
CA ARG A 19 -7.41 -18.44 -46.92
C ARG A 19 -8.73 -17.68 -47.10
N VAL A 20 -9.18 -17.50 -48.34
CA VAL A 20 -10.45 -16.81 -48.63
C VAL A 20 -11.62 -17.54 -47.97
N ILE A 21 -11.69 -18.87 -48.11
CA ILE A 21 -12.76 -19.69 -47.52
C ILE A 21 -12.75 -19.57 -45.99
N ILE A 22 -11.57 -19.55 -45.36
CA ILE A 22 -11.45 -19.36 -43.91
C ILE A 22 -11.89 -17.96 -43.47
N CYS A 23 -11.49 -16.91 -44.20
CA CYS A 23 -11.91 -15.55 -43.91
C CYS A 23 -13.44 -15.39 -44.04
N ASP A 24 -14.06 -16.01 -45.04
CA ASP A 24 -15.52 -16.00 -45.20
C ASP A 24 -16.21 -16.72 -44.04
N TYR A 25 -15.70 -17.89 -43.63
CA TYR A 25 -16.18 -18.57 -42.42
C TYR A 25 -16.08 -17.67 -41.18
N LEU A 26 -14.93 -17.05 -40.93
CA LEU A 26 -14.74 -16.15 -39.78
C LEU A 26 -15.78 -15.02 -39.78
N LYS A 27 -16.00 -14.38 -40.94
CA LYS A 27 -17.04 -13.34 -41.10
C LYS A 27 -18.45 -13.87 -40.79
N THR A 28 -18.79 -15.10 -41.20
CA THR A 28 -20.12 -15.69 -40.89
C THR A 28 -20.36 -15.90 -39.39
N VAL A 29 -19.29 -16.09 -38.62
CA VAL A 29 -19.35 -16.26 -37.15
C VAL A 29 -19.21 -14.91 -36.42
N GLY A 30 -18.97 -13.82 -37.15
CA GLY A 30 -18.83 -12.47 -36.62
C GLY A 30 -17.39 -12.07 -36.26
N ILE A 31 -16.39 -12.83 -36.71
CA ILE A 31 -14.97 -12.51 -36.50
C ILE A 31 -14.44 -11.68 -37.67
N ILE A 32 -13.71 -10.60 -37.36
CA ILE A 32 -13.12 -9.67 -38.34
C ILE A 32 -11.69 -10.16 -38.68
N PRO A 33 -11.43 -10.62 -39.92
CA PRO A 33 -10.17 -11.28 -40.27
C PRO A 33 -9.06 -10.32 -40.76
N ASP A 34 -9.29 -9.00 -40.75
CA ASP A 34 -8.40 -8.01 -41.37
C ASP A 34 -6.98 -8.04 -40.78
N GLU A 35 -6.86 -8.21 -39.45
CA GLU A 35 -5.55 -8.32 -38.79
C GLU A 35 -4.83 -9.66 -39.06
N LEU A 36 -5.51 -10.64 -39.64
CA LEU A 36 -4.94 -11.96 -39.93
C LEU A 36 -4.18 -11.99 -41.26
N GLU A 37 -4.21 -10.92 -42.07
CA GLU A 37 -3.64 -10.86 -43.43
C GLU A 37 -2.23 -11.43 -43.56
N ASN A 38 -1.37 -11.09 -42.60
CA ASN A 38 0.05 -11.46 -42.61
C ASN A 38 0.34 -12.78 -41.86
N LEU A 39 -0.69 -13.44 -41.34
CA LEU A 39 -0.54 -14.64 -40.52
C LEU A 39 -0.80 -15.92 -41.33
N GLU A 40 0.00 -16.95 -41.08
CA GLU A 40 -0.23 -18.28 -41.66
C GLU A 40 -1.44 -18.95 -41.02
N LEU A 41 -2.56 -18.96 -41.75
CA LEU A 41 -3.80 -19.62 -41.34
C LEU A 41 -3.72 -21.14 -41.57
N PRO A 42 -4.52 -21.94 -40.82
CA PRO A 42 -4.65 -23.35 -41.08
C PRO A 42 -5.14 -23.65 -42.52
N SER A 43 -4.97 -24.88 -42.97
CA SER A 43 -5.31 -25.27 -44.35
C SER A 43 -6.81 -25.49 -44.60
N THR A 44 -7.61 -25.70 -43.55
CA THR A 44 -9.05 -26.01 -43.66
C THR A 44 -9.90 -25.25 -42.63
N VAL A 45 -11.19 -25.11 -42.94
CA VAL A 45 -12.18 -24.44 -42.09
C VAL A 45 -12.42 -25.20 -40.80
N GLU A 46 -12.36 -26.53 -40.82
CA GLU A 46 -12.57 -27.37 -39.64
C GLU A 46 -11.52 -27.08 -38.56
N VAL A 47 -10.26 -26.91 -38.97
CA VAL A 47 -9.17 -26.56 -38.04
C VAL A 47 -9.35 -25.13 -37.50
N MET A 48 -9.84 -24.20 -38.32
CA MET A 48 -10.15 -22.85 -37.83
C MET A 48 -11.32 -22.87 -36.84
N ARG A 49 -12.38 -23.62 -37.16
CA ARG A 49 -13.53 -23.83 -36.29
C ARG A 49 -13.11 -24.42 -34.94
N GLU A 50 -12.22 -25.42 -34.94
CA GLU A 50 -11.66 -25.99 -33.70
C GLU A 50 -10.98 -24.90 -32.84
N ARG A 51 -10.23 -23.97 -33.44
CA ARG A 51 -9.59 -22.86 -32.72
C ARG A 51 -10.61 -21.91 -32.10
N VAL A 52 -11.64 -21.51 -32.87
CA VAL A 52 -12.71 -20.63 -32.38
C VAL A 52 -13.48 -21.30 -31.24
N GLU A 53 -13.93 -22.54 -31.42
CA GLU A 53 -14.66 -23.30 -30.40
C GLU A 53 -13.82 -23.52 -29.14
N PHE A 54 -12.51 -23.72 -29.28
CA PHE A 54 -11.61 -23.86 -28.15
C PHE A 54 -11.54 -22.58 -27.31
N LEU A 55 -11.37 -21.41 -27.96
CA LEU A 55 -11.37 -20.12 -27.26
C LEU A 55 -12.74 -19.84 -26.59
N GLN A 56 -13.85 -20.18 -27.26
CA GLN A 56 -15.19 -20.08 -26.66
C GLN A 56 -15.36 -21.00 -25.45
N LYS A 57 -14.83 -22.23 -25.48
CA LYS A 57 -14.83 -23.15 -24.32
C LYS A 57 -14.01 -22.64 -23.14
N LEU A 58 -13.00 -21.79 -23.38
CA LEU A 58 -12.27 -21.12 -22.31
C LEU A 58 -13.06 -19.94 -21.71
N GLY A 59 -14.15 -19.52 -22.35
CA GLY A 59 -15.01 -18.43 -21.90
C GLY A 59 -14.83 -17.11 -22.66
N LEU A 60 -14.11 -17.10 -23.79
CA LEU A 60 -13.99 -15.91 -24.65
C LEU A 60 -15.22 -15.78 -25.55
N THR A 61 -15.76 -14.57 -25.62
CA THR A 61 -16.80 -14.20 -26.59
C THR A 61 -16.20 -13.91 -27.96
N ILE A 62 -17.04 -13.77 -28.98
CA ILE A 62 -16.59 -13.34 -30.31
C ILE A 62 -15.99 -11.93 -30.25
N ASP A 63 -16.53 -11.05 -29.41
CA ASP A 63 -16.01 -9.71 -29.20
C ASP A 63 -14.60 -9.75 -28.59
N ASP A 64 -14.37 -10.60 -27.58
CA ASP A 64 -13.03 -10.79 -27.00
C ASP A 64 -12.02 -11.33 -28.03
N ILE A 65 -12.47 -12.20 -28.95
CA ILE A 65 -11.62 -12.70 -30.05
C ILE A 65 -11.33 -11.58 -31.05
N ASN A 66 -12.30 -10.70 -31.33
CA ASN A 66 -12.12 -9.55 -32.21
C ASN A 66 -11.19 -8.47 -31.62
N GLU A 67 -11.09 -8.37 -30.29
CA GLU A 67 -10.10 -7.49 -29.63
C GLU A 67 -8.66 -7.97 -29.86
N TYR A 68 -8.44 -9.28 -30.07
CA TYR A 68 -7.13 -9.82 -30.45
C TYR A 68 -7.24 -11.06 -31.37
N PRO A 69 -7.54 -10.86 -32.67
CA PRO A 69 -7.79 -11.96 -33.61
C PRO A 69 -6.57 -12.85 -33.82
N LEU A 70 -5.36 -12.33 -33.60
CA LEU A 70 -4.09 -13.03 -33.77
C LEU A 70 -4.01 -14.33 -32.95
N THR A 71 -4.76 -14.45 -31.85
CA THR A 71 -4.92 -15.72 -31.10
C THR A 71 -5.34 -16.89 -31.99
N LEU A 72 -6.14 -16.64 -33.04
CA LEU A 72 -6.57 -17.64 -34.01
C LEU A 72 -5.43 -18.15 -34.88
N GLY A 73 -4.27 -17.50 -34.86
CA GLY A 73 -3.04 -18.00 -35.46
C GLY A 73 -2.38 -19.13 -34.68
N CYS A 74 -2.65 -19.24 -33.38
CA CYS A 74 -2.06 -20.26 -32.52
C CYS A 74 -2.68 -21.65 -32.77
N SER A 75 -1.84 -22.68 -32.78
CA SER A 75 -2.33 -24.05 -32.81
C SER A 75 -2.87 -24.46 -31.44
N VAL A 76 -4.08 -25.05 -31.39
CA VAL A 76 -4.66 -25.59 -30.15
C VAL A 76 -3.69 -26.55 -29.47
N ARG A 77 -3.14 -27.52 -30.23
CA ARG A 77 -2.28 -28.58 -29.67
C ARG A 77 -0.84 -28.14 -29.42
N LYS A 78 -0.26 -27.32 -30.30
CA LYS A 78 1.17 -26.95 -30.22
C LYS A 78 1.42 -25.69 -29.38
N ASN A 79 0.44 -24.81 -29.25
CA ASN A 79 0.60 -23.52 -28.57
C ASN A 79 -0.35 -23.42 -27.36
N MET A 80 -1.67 -23.43 -27.61
CA MET A 80 -2.65 -23.09 -26.56
C MET A 80 -2.63 -24.08 -25.40
N ILE A 81 -2.78 -25.39 -25.66
CA ILE A 81 -2.82 -26.41 -24.59
C ILE A 81 -1.52 -26.39 -23.74
N PRO A 82 -0.31 -26.39 -24.32
CA PRO A 82 0.93 -26.28 -23.54
C PRO A 82 0.99 -25.03 -22.67
N VAL A 83 0.63 -23.86 -23.21
CA VAL A 83 0.63 -22.59 -22.47
C VAL A 83 -0.34 -22.66 -21.30
N LEU A 84 -1.60 -23.05 -21.55
CA LEU A 84 -2.64 -23.11 -20.52
C LEU A 84 -2.31 -24.14 -19.43
N GLY A 85 -1.77 -25.30 -19.81
CA GLY A 85 -1.32 -26.32 -18.86
C GLY A 85 -0.15 -25.83 -17.99
N TYR A 86 0.74 -25.00 -18.54
CA TYR A 86 1.80 -24.37 -17.77
C TYR A 86 1.27 -23.29 -16.81
N LEU A 87 0.37 -22.42 -17.27
CA LEU A 87 -0.29 -21.40 -16.45
C LEU A 87 -1.06 -22.05 -15.29
N GLU A 88 -1.76 -23.15 -15.54
CA GLU A 88 -2.41 -23.94 -14.49
C GLU A 88 -1.41 -24.46 -13.46
N LYS A 89 -0.28 -25.02 -13.91
CA LYS A 89 0.80 -25.51 -13.03
C LYS A 89 1.42 -24.41 -12.15
N ILE A 90 1.42 -23.16 -12.61
CA ILE A 90 1.94 -22.01 -11.87
C ILE A 90 0.93 -21.54 -10.80
N GLY A 91 -0.33 -21.94 -10.89
CA GLY A 91 -1.37 -21.63 -9.91
C GLY A 91 -2.53 -20.79 -10.45
N ILE A 92 -2.62 -20.53 -11.76
CA ILE A 92 -3.81 -19.91 -12.35
C ILE A 92 -4.93 -20.95 -12.43
N GLN A 93 -6.02 -20.70 -11.72
CA GLN A 93 -7.15 -21.63 -11.65
C GLN A 93 -7.82 -21.77 -13.03
N ARG A 94 -8.26 -22.98 -13.38
CA ARG A 94 -8.99 -23.24 -14.65
C ARG A 94 -10.17 -22.30 -14.86
N ALA A 95 -10.92 -22.02 -13.81
CA ALA A 95 -12.08 -21.11 -13.85
C ALA A 95 -11.71 -19.65 -14.18
N LYS A 96 -10.45 -19.26 -13.95
CA LYS A 96 -9.90 -17.92 -14.24
C LYS A 96 -9.10 -17.85 -15.53
N MET A 97 -8.95 -18.97 -16.23
CA MET A 97 -8.12 -19.05 -17.43
C MET A 97 -8.68 -18.20 -18.57
N GLY A 98 -10.00 -18.21 -18.79
CA GLY A 98 -10.64 -17.34 -19.78
C GLY A 98 -10.40 -15.85 -19.50
N GLU A 99 -10.57 -15.44 -18.25
CA GLU A 99 -10.30 -14.06 -17.79
C GLU A 99 -8.83 -13.67 -18.02
N PHE A 100 -7.89 -14.57 -17.73
CA PHE A 100 -6.47 -14.34 -17.97
C PHE A 100 -6.16 -14.15 -19.46
N ILE A 101 -6.68 -15.03 -20.33
CA ILE A 101 -6.46 -14.96 -21.78
C ILE A 101 -7.14 -13.73 -22.38
N LYS A 102 -8.31 -13.34 -21.88
CA LYS A 102 -8.96 -12.09 -22.27
C LYS A 102 -8.07 -10.87 -21.98
N ASN A 103 -7.47 -10.82 -20.79
CA ASN A 103 -6.65 -9.68 -20.39
C ASN A 103 -5.25 -9.68 -21.05
N TYR A 104 -4.73 -10.84 -21.43
CA TYR A 104 -3.39 -10.98 -22.01
C TYR A 104 -3.31 -12.10 -23.07
N PRO A 105 -4.00 -11.92 -24.21
CA PRO A 105 -4.16 -12.97 -25.24
C PRO A 105 -2.85 -13.34 -25.94
N GLN A 106 -1.90 -12.42 -26.03
CA GLN A 106 -0.58 -12.62 -26.63
C GLN A 106 0.22 -13.74 -25.97
N VAL A 107 -0.09 -14.13 -24.73
CA VAL A 107 0.55 -15.27 -24.03
C VAL A 107 0.44 -16.58 -24.81
N LEU A 108 -0.61 -16.74 -25.62
CA LEU A 108 -0.81 -17.95 -26.41
C LEU A 108 0.24 -18.12 -27.52
N HIS A 109 0.89 -17.03 -27.93
CA HIS A 109 1.99 -17.06 -28.89
C HIS A 109 3.31 -17.45 -28.23
N SER A 110 3.40 -17.34 -26.90
CA SER A 110 4.65 -17.51 -26.18
C SER A 110 5.10 -18.97 -26.09
N SER A 111 6.41 -19.17 -26.19
CA SER A 111 7.05 -20.43 -25.88
C SER A 111 7.11 -20.65 -24.37
N VAL A 112 6.51 -21.74 -23.89
CA VAL A 112 6.57 -22.11 -22.46
C VAL A 112 8.01 -22.18 -21.97
N VAL A 113 8.90 -22.83 -22.72
CA VAL A 113 10.28 -23.11 -22.28
C VAL A 113 11.17 -21.89 -22.40
N VAL A 114 11.03 -21.13 -23.48
CA VAL A 114 11.96 -20.03 -23.82
C VAL A 114 11.53 -18.70 -23.22
N GLU A 115 10.23 -18.47 -23.05
CA GLU A 115 9.70 -17.16 -22.63
C GLU A 115 9.06 -17.24 -21.23
N LEU A 116 8.10 -18.16 -21.03
CA LEU A 116 7.33 -18.18 -19.79
C LEU A 116 8.14 -18.71 -18.59
N VAL A 117 8.87 -19.82 -18.76
CA VAL A 117 9.66 -20.44 -17.68
C VAL A 117 10.73 -19.52 -17.12
N PRO A 118 11.53 -18.79 -17.93
CA PRO A 118 12.48 -17.82 -17.42
C PRO A 118 11.86 -16.72 -16.57
N VAL A 119 10.72 -16.15 -16.98
CA VAL A 119 10.03 -15.11 -16.19
C VAL A 119 9.58 -15.67 -14.85
N VAL A 120 8.99 -16.87 -14.82
CA VAL A 120 8.56 -17.48 -13.55
C VAL A 120 9.76 -17.81 -12.66
N ARG A 121 10.88 -18.27 -13.22
CA ARG A 121 12.12 -18.49 -12.46
C ARG A 121 12.68 -17.18 -11.90
N PHE A 122 12.61 -16.10 -12.68
CA PHE A 122 13.01 -14.77 -12.23
C PHE A 122 12.15 -14.30 -11.06
N LEU A 123 10.81 -14.39 -11.15
CA LEU A 123 9.91 -14.05 -10.04
C LEU A 123 10.21 -14.90 -8.79
N ARG A 124 10.47 -16.20 -8.96
CA ARG A 124 10.91 -17.08 -7.86
C ARG A 124 12.26 -16.67 -7.28
N GLY A 125 13.17 -16.15 -8.09
CA GLY A 125 14.46 -15.61 -7.66
C GLY A 125 14.38 -14.26 -6.96
N LEU A 126 13.24 -13.57 -7.07
CA LEU A 126 12.90 -12.38 -6.28
C LEU A 126 12.20 -12.74 -4.96
N ASP A 127 12.21 -14.01 -4.55
CA ASP A 127 11.51 -14.52 -3.36
C ASP A 127 9.97 -14.41 -3.41
N VAL A 128 9.36 -14.36 -4.60
CA VAL A 128 7.89 -14.51 -4.72
C VAL A 128 7.51 -15.96 -4.42
N GLU A 129 6.59 -16.17 -3.48
CA GLU A 129 6.17 -17.51 -3.08
C GLU A 129 5.47 -18.27 -4.23
N LYS A 130 5.62 -19.60 -4.25
CA LYS A 130 5.09 -20.43 -5.36
C LYS A 130 3.56 -20.33 -5.42
N GLN A 131 2.92 -20.24 -4.26
CA GLN A 131 1.48 -20.08 -4.13
C GLN A 131 0.98 -18.72 -4.61
N ASP A 132 1.83 -17.70 -4.55
CA ASP A 132 1.48 -16.32 -4.94
C ASP A 132 1.72 -16.04 -6.43
N LEU A 133 2.48 -16.88 -7.14
CA LEU A 133 2.79 -16.67 -8.57
C LEU A 133 1.53 -16.52 -9.42
N GLY A 134 0.55 -17.41 -9.23
CA GLY A 134 -0.72 -17.33 -9.95
C GLY A 134 -1.45 -16.02 -9.67
N TYR A 135 -1.46 -15.57 -8.42
CA TYR A 135 -2.07 -14.29 -8.02
C TYR A 135 -1.36 -13.08 -8.64
N VAL A 136 -0.01 -13.06 -8.60
CA VAL A 136 0.82 -12.00 -9.20
C VAL A 136 0.57 -11.90 -10.71
N LEU A 137 0.59 -13.04 -11.41
CA LEU A 137 0.38 -13.07 -12.86
C LEU A 137 -1.05 -12.71 -13.24
N MET A 138 -2.07 -13.11 -12.45
CA MET A 138 -3.45 -12.65 -12.67
C MET A 138 -3.58 -11.13 -12.53
N LYS A 139 -2.79 -10.52 -11.65
CA LYS A 139 -2.81 -9.07 -11.40
C LYS A 139 -2.05 -8.27 -12.46
N TYR A 140 -0.94 -8.80 -12.96
CA TYR A 140 -0.14 -8.15 -14.01
C TYR A 140 0.44 -9.18 -15.00
N PRO A 141 -0.39 -9.69 -15.94
CA PRO A 141 0.02 -10.71 -16.91
C PRO A 141 1.20 -10.29 -17.81
N GLU A 142 1.33 -8.99 -18.08
CA GLU A 142 2.33 -8.40 -18.97
C GLU A 142 3.77 -8.67 -18.51
N LEU A 143 3.97 -9.05 -17.24
CA LEU A 143 5.24 -9.56 -16.74
C LEU A 143 5.80 -10.69 -17.61
N LEU A 144 4.94 -11.56 -18.16
CA LEU A 144 5.33 -12.68 -19.02
C LEU A 144 5.94 -12.21 -20.35
N GLY A 145 5.67 -10.98 -20.77
CA GLY A 145 6.25 -10.38 -21.97
C GLY A 145 7.52 -9.56 -21.72
N PHE A 146 7.89 -9.31 -20.46
CA PHE A 146 9.07 -8.51 -20.16
C PHE A 146 10.36 -9.32 -20.20
N LYS A 147 11.41 -8.68 -20.69
CA LYS A 147 12.78 -9.21 -20.58
C LYS A 147 13.20 -9.19 -19.11
N CYS A 148 13.63 -10.35 -18.61
CA CYS A 148 14.15 -10.48 -17.24
C CYS A 148 15.38 -9.57 -17.04
N GLU A 149 16.32 -9.64 -17.99
CA GLU A 149 17.44 -8.71 -18.11
C GLU A 149 16.97 -7.46 -18.86
N GLY A 150 16.66 -6.42 -18.10
CA GLY A 150 16.01 -5.21 -18.60
C GLY A 150 15.25 -4.49 -17.49
N THR A 151 14.07 -3.95 -17.82
CA THR A 151 13.26 -3.12 -16.92
C THR A 151 13.09 -3.76 -15.54
N MET A 152 12.71 -5.04 -15.47
CA MET A 152 12.48 -5.74 -14.20
C MET A 152 13.74 -5.74 -13.31
N SER A 153 14.89 -6.18 -13.85
CA SER A 153 16.16 -6.17 -13.12
C SER A 153 16.61 -4.76 -12.71
N THR A 154 16.40 -3.75 -13.56
CA THR A 154 16.80 -2.36 -13.26
C THR A 154 15.94 -1.75 -12.15
N SER A 155 14.64 -2.04 -12.14
CA SER A 155 13.72 -1.59 -11.09
C SER A 155 14.08 -2.20 -9.74
N VAL A 156 14.34 -3.50 -9.71
CA VAL A 156 14.80 -4.19 -8.48
C VAL A 156 16.14 -3.63 -8.01
N ALA A 157 17.13 -3.51 -8.91
CA ALA A 157 18.45 -2.98 -8.56
C ALA A 157 18.38 -1.55 -8.01
N TYR A 158 17.54 -0.70 -8.59
CA TYR A 158 17.34 0.66 -8.09
C TYR A 158 16.72 0.67 -6.70
N LEU A 159 15.67 -0.13 -6.46
CA LEU A 159 15.03 -0.23 -5.14
C LEU A 159 16.01 -0.73 -4.07
N VAL A 160 16.82 -1.74 -4.40
CA VAL A 160 17.88 -2.20 -3.49
C VAL A 160 18.93 -1.10 -3.26
N SER A 161 19.28 -0.32 -4.28
CA SER A 161 20.25 0.78 -4.13
C SER A 161 19.79 1.92 -3.21
N ILE A 162 18.49 2.14 -3.08
CA ILE A 162 17.92 3.14 -2.16
C ILE A 162 17.73 2.58 -0.74
N GLY A 163 17.97 1.28 -0.54
CA GLY A 163 17.99 0.61 0.76
C GLY A 163 16.83 -0.34 1.01
N VAL A 164 16.06 -0.72 -0.01
CA VAL A 164 15.04 -1.78 0.12
C VAL A 164 15.75 -3.11 0.36
N SER A 165 15.32 -3.82 1.41
CA SER A 165 15.81 -5.16 1.70
C SER A 165 15.51 -6.13 0.55
N PRO A 166 16.50 -6.87 0.01
CA PRO A 166 16.27 -7.84 -1.06
C PRO A 166 15.19 -8.88 -0.74
N ARG A 167 15.04 -9.23 0.55
CA ARG A 167 14.03 -10.19 1.03
C ARG A 167 12.60 -9.64 0.96
N ASP A 168 12.46 -8.32 0.98
CA ASP A 168 11.15 -7.65 0.93
C ASP A 168 10.70 -7.40 -0.52
N ILE A 169 11.57 -7.60 -1.52
CA ILE A 169 11.20 -7.46 -2.94
C ILE A 169 10.08 -8.44 -3.31
N GLY A 170 10.16 -9.71 -2.90
CA GLY A 170 9.12 -10.70 -3.16
C GLY A 170 7.75 -10.28 -2.64
N PRO A 171 7.61 -9.97 -1.33
CA PRO A 171 6.40 -9.37 -0.77
C PRO A 171 5.92 -8.11 -1.49
N MET A 172 6.84 -7.21 -1.89
CA MET A 172 6.48 -6.03 -2.68
C MET A 172 5.88 -6.40 -4.04
N VAL A 173 6.43 -7.39 -4.74
CA VAL A 173 5.90 -7.89 -6.02
C VAL A 173 4.51 -8.48 -5.82
N THR A 174 4.28 -9.26 -4.76
CA THR A 174 2.96 -9.78 -4.42
C THR A 174 1.94 -8.65 -4.17
N GLN A 175 2.35 -7.57 -3.49
CA GLN A 175 1.49 -6.43 -3.22
C GLN A 175 1.23 -5.56 -4.46
N TYR A 176 2.26 -5.24 -5.24
CA TYR A 176 2.19 -4.30 -6.36
C TYR A 176 3.18 -4.68 -7.48
N PRO A 177 2.85 -5.68 -8.33
CA PRO A 177 3.80 -6.19 -9.33
C PRO A 177 4.18 -5.20 -10.43
N TYR A 178 3.38 -4.15 -10.63
CA TYR A 178 3.57 -3.17 -11.70
C TYR A 178 4.92 -2.47 -11.67
N PHE A 179 5.57 -2.33 -10.50
CA PHE A 179 6.88 -1.66 -10.42
C PHE A 179 7.98 -2.38 -11.21
N LEU A 180 7.84 -3.68 -11.47
CA LEU A 180 8.76 -4.44 -12.33
C LEU A 180 8.68 -3.98 -13.80
N GLY A 181 7.53 -3.47 -14.25
CA GLY A 181 7.34 -2.89 -15.58
C GLY A 181 7.65 -1.39 -15.66
N MET A 182 7.90 -0.72 -14.53
CA MET A 182 8.12 0.72 -14.49
C MET A 182 9.55 1.09 -14.89
N ARG A 183 9.70 2.10 -15.74
CA ARG A 183 11.03 2.63 -16.09
C ARG A 183 11.60 3.43 -14.93
N VAL A 184 12.79 3.06 -14.46
CA VAL A 184 13.44 3.72 -13.32
C VAL A 184 13.60 5.22 -13.55
N GLY A 185 14.18 5.63 -14.68
CA GLY A 185 14.53 7.03 -14.94
C GLY A 185 13.34 7.99 -15.06
N THR A 186 12.17 7.50 -15.47
CA THR A 186 11.01 8.35 -15.75
C THR A 186 9.88 8.20 -14.74
N MET A 187 9.82 7.08 -14.01
CA MET A 187 8.72 6.80 -13.08
C MET A 187 9.22 6.73 -11.64
N ILE A 188 10.14 5.79 -11.34
CA ILE A 188 10.53 5.49 -9.96
C ILE A 188 11.45 6.57 -9.40
N LYS A 189 12.47 6.97 -10.17
CA LYS A 189 13.49 7.93 -9.73
C LYS A 189 12.91 9.32 -9.46
N PRO A 190 12.06 9.91 -10.34
CA PRO A 190 11.45 11.21 -10.06
C PRO A 190 10.64 11.24 -8.77
N LEU A 191 9.87 10.16 -8.48
CA LEU A 191 9.13 10.04 -7.22
C LEU A 191 10.07 10.03 -6.01
N VAL A 192 11.12 9.21 -6.07
CA VAL A 192 12.10 9.11 -4.98
C VAL A 192 12.83 10.44 -4.77
N ASP A 193 13.29 11.09 -5.83
CA ASP A 193 14.00 12.37 -5.75
C ASP A 193 13.07 13.46 -5.18
N PHE A 194 11.81 13.49 -5.60
CA PHE A 194 10.82 14.41 -5.06
C PHE A 194 10.58 14.17 -3.57
N LEU A 195 10.38 12.93 -3.14
CA LEU A 195 10.19 12.63 -1.71
C LEU A 195 11.43 12.97 -0.88
N VAL A 196 12.64 12.70 -1.39
CA VAL A 196 13.89 13.13 -0.73
C VAL A 196 13.93 14.66 -0.59
N SER A 197 13.46 15.41 -1.59
CA SER A 197 13.38 16.88 -1.51
C SER A 197 12.43 17.41 -0.42
N LEU A 198 11.48 16.57 0.04
CA LEU A 198 10.59 16.88 1.17
C LEU A 198 11.21 16.58 2.54
N GLY A 199 12.47 16.13 2.60
CA GLY A 199 13.17 15.81 3.85
C GLY A 199 13.20 14.31 4.20
N PHE A 200 12.78 13.43 3.30
CA PHE A 200 12.91 12.00 3.52
C PHE A 200 14.35 11.50 3.45
N GLN A 201 14.70 10.61 4.38
CA GLN A 201 15.89 9.77 4.24
C GLN A 201 15.58 8.55 3.39
N LYS A 202 16.52 8.16 2.52
CA LYS A 202 16.36 7.00 1.62
C LYS A 202 15.99 5.71 2.37
N LYS A 203 16.58 5.46 3.54
CA LYS A 203 16.25 4.28 4.39
C LYS A 203 14.79 4.29 4.86
N VAL A 204 14.24 5.45 5.20
CA VAL A 204 12.83 5.58 5.59
C VAL A 204 11.92 5.35 4.39
N LEU A 205 12.29 5.88 3.22
CA LEU A 205 11.55 5.61 1.97
C LEU A 205 11.56 4.13 1.61
N ALA A 206 12.71 3.47 1.75
CA ALA A 206 12.82 2.04 1.53
C ALA A 206 11.84 1.26 2.41
N ARG A 207 11.87 1.48 3.74
CA ARG A 207 10.92 0.86 4.69
C ARG A 207 9.46 1.16 4.35
N MET A 208 9.16 2.38 3.88
CA MET A 208 7.82 2.75 3.43
C MET A 208 7.39 1.92 2.22
N PHE A 209 8.25 1.77 1.20
CA PHE A 209 7.95 0.98 0.00
C PHE A 209 7.85 -0.51 0.29
N GLU A 210 8.66 -1.06 1.21
CA GLU A 210 8.57 -2.45 1.66
C GLU A 210 7.17 -2.80 2.19
N LYS A 211 6.53 -1.86 2.90
CA LYS A 211 5.17 -2.07 3.46
C LYS A 211 4.05 -1.60 2.53
N ARG A 212 4.34 -0.64 1.64
CA ARG A 212 3.36 0.09 0.80
C ARG A 212 3.90 0.30 -0.61
N ALA A 213 4.17 -0.78 -1.32
CA ALA A 213 4.72 -0.77 -2.68
C ALA A 213 3.84 -0.02 -3.69
N TYR A 214 2.51 0.05 -3.47
CA TYR A 214 1.59 0.80 -4.33
C TYR A 214 1.90 2.29 -4.44
N VAL A 215 2.63 2.87 -3.48
CA VAL A 215 3.04 4.29 -3.51
C VAL A 215 3.93 4.57 -4.71
N LEU A 216 4.69 3.58 -5.18
CA LEU A 216 5.51 3.69 -6.39
C LEU A 216 4.67 4.00 -7.64
N GLY A 217 3.40 3.61 -7.65
CA GLY A 217 2.47 3.83 -8.74
C GLY A 217 1.82 5.22 -8.80
N TYR A 218 2.09 6.09 -7.83
CA TYR A 218 1.52 7.43 -7.84
C TYR A 218 2.23 8.34 -8.84
N ASP A 219 1.45 9.07 -9.62
CA ASP A 219 1.96 10.07 -10.55
C ASP A 219 2.51 11.28 -9.79
N VAL A 220 3.75 11.66 -10.08
CA VAL A 220 4.44 12.71 -9.34
C VAL A 220 3.83 14.08 -9.59
N GLU A 221 3.47 14.39 -10.84
CA GLU A 221 3.01 15.71 -11.26
C GLU A 221 1.51 15.89 -11.03
N GLU A 222 0.71 14.87 -11.36
CA GLU A 222 -0.75 14.95 -11.32
C GLU A 222 -1.33 14.62 -9.94
N MET A 223 -0.60 13.86 -9.10
CA MET A 223 -1.14 13.34 -7.85
C MET A 223 -0.31 13.74 -6.63
N VAL A 224 0.98 13.44 -6.61
CA VAL A 224 1.83 13.63 -5.42
C VAL A 224 2.07 15.12 -5.14
N LYS A 225 2.57 15.90 -6.10
CA LYS A 225 2.84 17.33 -5.93
C LYS A 225 1.60 18.14 -5.53
N PRO A 226 0.45 18.03 -6.22
CA PRO A 226 -0.76 18.76 -5.85
C PRO A 226 -1.24 18.45 -4.42
N ASN A 227 -1.11 17.19 -3.98
CA ASN A 227 -1.49 16.80 -2.62
C ASN A 227 -0.50 17.33 -1.58
N VAL A 228 0.80 17.39 -1.88
CA VAL A 228 1.79 18.02 -1.01
C VAL A 228 1.56 19.53 -0.90
N ASP A 229 1.34 20.22 -2.02
CA ASP A 229 1.03 21.65 -2.04
C ASP A 229 -0.28 21.94 -1.31
N CYS A 230 -1.26 21.03 -1.41
CA CYS A 230 -2.49 21.10 -0.65
C CYS A 230 -2.22 21.04 0.86
N LEU A 231 -1.38 20.14 1.36
CA LEU A 231 -1.02 20.11 2.79
C LEU A 231 -0.42 21.45 3.24
N VAL A 232 0.52 21.99 2.47
CA VAL A 232 1.15 23.28 2.75
C VAL A 232 0.13 24.42 2.76
N SER A 233 -0.80 24.45 1.80
CA SER A 233 -1.86 25.48 1.75
C SER A 233 -2.82 25.44 2.94
N PHE A 234 -2.92 24.31 3.63
CA PHE A 234 -3.72 24.13 4.85
C PHE A 234 -2.94 24.41 6.14
N GLY A 235 -1.71 24.94 6.03
CA GLY A 235 -0.89 25.36 7.17
C GLY A 235 0.06 24.27 7.69
N VAL A 236 0.15 23.11 7.04
CA VAL A 236 1.12 22.07 7.42
C VAL A 236 2.54 22.56 7.15
N ARG A 237 3.40 22.45 8.15
CA ARG A 237 4.79 22.87 8.04
C ARG A 237 5.60 21.95 7.13
N ARG A 238 6.53 22.52 6.36
CA ARG A 238 7.28 21.76 5.33
C ARG A 238 8.15 20.67 5.95
N GLU A 239 8.74 20.95 7.11
CA GLU A 239 9.54 20.02 7.89
C GLU A 239 8.74 18.82 8.41
N GLU A 240 7.41 18.92 8.48
CA GLU A 240 6.54 17.84 8.96
C GLU A 240 6.05 16.92 7.84
N LEU A 241 6.18 17.34 6.57
CA LEU A 241 5.67 16.61 5.40
C LEU A 241 6.23 15.18 5.33
N ALA A 242 7.53 15.01 5.55
CA ALA A 242 8.16 13.71 5.51
C ALA A 242 7.57 12.76 6.56
N SER A 243 7.36 13.25 7.79
CA SER A 243 6.79 12.44 8.86
C SER A 243 5.31 12.12 8.64
N ILE A 244 4.54 13.06 8.11
CA ILE A 244 3.12 12.88 7.77
C ILE A 244 2.97 11.78 6.71
N ILE A 245 3.74 11.90 5.62
CA ILE A 245 3.69 10.95 4.51
C ILE A 245 4.20 9.57 4.97
N ALA A 246 5.26 9.50 5.77
CA ALA A 246 5.76 8.22 6.29
C ALA A 246 4.73 7.48 7.16
N GLN A 247 3.99 8.22 8.00
CA GLN A 247 2.93 7.65 8.85
C GLN A 247 1.69 7.22 8.06
N TYR A 248 1.36 7.95 6.98
CA TYR A 248 0.14 7.72 6.20
C TYR A 248 0.38 7.93 4.69
N PRO A 249 1.13 7.03 4.01
CA PRO A 249 1.56 7.26 2.63
C PRO A 249 0.42 7.42 1.62
N GLN A 250 -0.73 6.78 1.90
CA GLN A 250 -1.94 6.92 1.08
C GLN A 250 -2.48 8.34 1.00
N ILE A 251 -2.07 9.25 1.89
CA ILE A 251 -2.45 10.67 1.82
C ILE A 251 -2.08 11.31 0.48
N LEU A 252 -1.02 10.80 -0.17
CA LEU A 252 -0.56 11.26 -1.47
C LEU A 252 -1.52 10.91 -2.62
N GLY A 253 -2.41 9.92 -2.45
CA GLY A 253 -3.34 9.50 -3.49
C GLY A 253 -4.81 9.83 -3.20
N LEU A 254 -5.10 10.57 -2.12
CA LEU A 254 -6.47 10.95 -1.76
C LEU A 254 -6.95 12.16 -2.57
N PRO A 255 -8.29 12.35 -2.71
CA PRO A 255 -8.86 13.64 -3.13
C PRO A 255 -8.71 14.65 -1.99
N LEU A 256 -7.47 15.06 -1.73
CA LEU A 256 -7.04 15.61 -0.45
C LEU A 256 -7.67 16.98 -0.18
N LYS A 257 -7.74 17.83 -1.20
CA LYS A 257 -8.34 19.17 -1.11
C LYS A 257 -9.78 19.14 -0.57
N ALA A 258 -10.63 18.28 -1.15
CA ALA A 258 -12.02 18.17 -0.73
C ALA A 258 -12.14 17.64 0.72
N LYS A 259 -11.34 16.63 1.06
CA LYS A 259 -11.33 16.04 2.41
C LYS A 259 -10.84 17.03 3.46
N LEU A 260 -9.75 17.75 3.20
CA LEU A 260 -9.20 18.76 4.10
C LEU A 260 -10.17 19.92 4.32
N SER A 261 -10.77 20.48 3.26
CA SER A 261 -11.76 21.54 3.38
C SER A 261 -12.94 21.13 4.26
N SER A 262 -13.48 19.94 4.03
CA SER A 262 -14.61 19.41 4.79
C SER A 262 -14.25 19.19 6.27
N GLN A 263 -13.09 18.60 6.55
CA GLN A 263 -12.64 18.34 7.91
C GLN A 263 -12.29 19.64 8.65
N GLN A 264 -11.56 20.56 8.02
CA GLN A 264 -11.22 21.84 8.63
C GLN A 264 -12.48 22.63 9.00
N TYR A 265 -13.47 22.68 8.11
CA TYR A 265 -14.75 23.33 8.39
C TYR A 265 -15.47 22.67 9.58
N PHE A 266 -15.51 21.35 9.64
CA PHE A 266 -16.09 20.61 10.75
C PHE A 266 -15.39 20.91 12.09
N PHE A 267 -14.05 20.86 12.12
CA PHE A 267 -13.24 21.18 13.30
C PHE A 267 -13.46 22.61 13.79
N ASN A 268 -13.53 23.57 12.86
CA ASN A 268 -13.81 24.95 13.19
C ASN A 268 -15.22 25.14 13.76
N LEU A 269 -16.23 24.58 13.10
CA LEU A 269 -17.63 24.77 13.51
C LEU A 269 -17.94 24.09 14.83
N LYS A 270 -17.56 22.80 14.96
CA LYS A 270 -17.97 21.90 16.05
C LYS A 270 -17.01 21.89 17.24
N LEU A 271 -15.70 21.99 17.00
CA LEU A 271 -14.68 21.94 18.06
C LEU A 271 -14.08 23.32 18.36
N LYS A 272 -14.41 24.36 17.59
CA LYS A 272 -13.80 25.71 17.70
C LYS A 272 -12.27 25.69 17.56
N ILE A 273 -11.77 24.72 16.79
CA ILE A 273 -10.36 24.63 16.43
C ILE A 273 -10.12 25.48 15.18
N ASP A 274 -9.18 26.40 15.26
CA ASP A 274 -8.80 27.29 14.16
C ASP A 274 -7.98 26.52 13.10
N PRO A 275 -7.78 27.12 11.90
CA PRO A 275 -6.98 26.50 10.84
C PRO A 275 -5.59 26.02 11.28
N GLU A 276 -4.92 26.82 12.11
CA GLU A 276 -3.58 26.51 12.63
C GLU A 276 -3.61 25.32 13.62
N GLY A 277 -4.58 25.30 14.53
CA GLY A 277 -4.81 24.15 15.40
C GLY A 277 -5.12 22.88 14.61
N PHE A 278 -5.88 22.98 13.52
CA PHE A 278 -6.18 21.85 12.64
C PHE A 278 -4.94 21.35 11.89
N ALA A 279 -4.06 22.24 11.42
CA ALA A 279 -2.78 21.85 10.84
C ALA A 279 -1.93 21.03 11.83
N ARG A 280 -1.83 21.47 13.09
CA ARG A 280 -1.14 20.72 14.15
C ARG A 280 -1.77 19.35 14.44
N VAL A 281 -3.08 19.22 14.29
CA VAL A 281 -3.78 17.93 14.40
C VAL A 281 -3.34 16.99 13.28
N ILE A 282 -3.26 17.47 12.04
CA ILE A 282 -2.79 16.67 10.88
C ILE A 282 -1.33 16.23 11.07
N GLU A 283 -0.46 17.13 11.52
CA GLU A 283 0.97 16.82 11.74
C GLU A 283 1.18 15.65 12.72
N LYS A 284 0.30 15.52 13.72
CA LYS A 284 0.37 14.45 14.73
C LYS A 284 -0.44 13.19 14.37
N MET A 285 -1.50 13.36 13.58
CA MET A 285 -2.40 12.28 13.17
C MET A 285 -2.94 12.54 11.75
N PRO A 286 -2.16 12.23 10.70
CA PRO A 286 -2.55 12.46 9.31
C PRO A 286 -3.84 11.76 8.91
N GLN A 287 -4.16 10.65 9.58
CA GLN A 287 -5.36 9.87 9.33
C GLN A 287 -6.65 10.64 9.67
N ILE A 288 -6.55 11.76 10.39
CA ILE A 288 -7.70 12.63 10.70
C ILE A 288 -8.46 13.08 9.46
N VAL A 289 -7.76 13.20 8.33
CA VAL A 289 -8.33 13.60 7.04
C VAL A 289 -9.40 12.63 6.54
N SER A 290 -9.32 11.35 6.96
CA SER A 290 -10.28 10.30 6.57
C SER A 290 -11.14 9.80 7.74
N LEU A 291 -10.95 10.32 8.95
CA LEU A 291 -11.71 9.87 10.12
C LEU A 291 -13.17 10.34 10.06
N ASN A 292 -14.11 9.42 10.30
CA ASN A 292 -15.53 9.75 10.27
C ASN A 292 -15.90 10.74 11.39
N GLN A 293 -16.57 11.83 11.04
CA GLN A 293 -17.00 12.87 11.98
C GLN A 293 -17.85 12.34 13.15
N ASN A 294 -18.65 11.29 12.92
CA ASN A 294 -19.45 10.65 13.98
C ASN A 294 -18.58 9.92 15.01
N VAL A 295 -17.44 9.37 14.59
CA VAL A 295 -16.48 8.74 15.51
C VAL A 295 -15.84 9.82 16.38
N ILE A 296 -15.45 10.94 15.77
CA ILE A 296 -14.87 12.10 16.47
C ILE A 296 -15.84 12.64 17.52
N MET A 297 -17.10 12.89 17.13
CA MET A 297 -18.10 13.51 18.01
C MET A 297 -18.42 12.64 19.23
N LYS A 298 -18.46 11.31 19.10
CA LYS A 298 -18.71 10.41 20.25
C LYS A 298 -17.69 10.62 21.38
N SER A 299 -16.41 10.78 21.05
CA SER A 299 -15.35 11.01 22.04
C SER A 299 -15.39 12.44 22.58
N VAL A 300 -15.69 13.43 21.73
CA VAL A 300 -15.87 14.83 22.16
C VAL A 300 -17.05 14.97 23.13
N GLU A 301 -18.22 14.43 22.78
CA GLU A 301 -19.43 14.44 23.61
C GLU A 301 -19.21 13.72 24.94
N PHE A 302 -18.47 12.61 24.92
CA PHE A 302 -18.06 11.93 26.15
C PHE A 302 -17.29 12.87 27.07
N LEU A 303 -16.23 13.54 26.58
CA LEU A 303 -15.38 14.44 27.37
C LEU A 303 -16.16 15.65 27.89
N LEU A 304 -17.00 16.27 27.04
CA LEU A 304 -17.89 17.36 27.44
C LEU A 304 -18.87 16.91 28.54
N GLY A 305 -19.44 15.70 28.40
CA GLY A 305 -20.33 15.09 29.39
C GLY A 305 -19.65 14.72 30.71
N ARG A 306 -18.31 14.80 30.80
CA ARG A 306 -17.55 14.66 32.06
C ARG A 306 -17.32 16.00 32.77
N GLY A 307 -17.83 17.11 32.23
CA GLY A 307 -17.66 18.45 32.77
C GLY A 307 -16.36 19.13 32.32
N ILE A 308 -15.68 18.61 31.29
CA ILE A 308 -14.51 19.28 30.71
C ILE A 308 -15.00 20.40 29.78
N PRO A 309 -14.57 21.66 29.97
CA PRO A 309 -14.95 22.78 29.11
C PRO A 309 -14.62 22.54 27.63
N ALA A 310 -15.42 23.09 26.73
CA ALA A 310 -15.22 22.89 25.28
C ALA A 310 -13.85 23.42 24.80
N CYS A 311 -13.36 24.53 25.36
CA CYS A 311 -12.02 25.05 25.07
C CYS A 311 -10.92 24.07 25.50
N ASP A 312 -11.08 23.41 26.64
CA ASP A 312 -10.12 22.42 27.14
C ASP A 312 -10.15 21.16 26.28
N VAL A 313 -11.33 20.69 25.86
CA VAL A 313 -11.43 19.56 24.92
C VAL A 313 -10.76 19.89 23.59
N ALA A 314 -10.96 21.10 23.04
CA ALA A 314 -10.27 21.54 21.83
C ALA A 314 -8.75 21.52 21.99
N ASN A 315 -8.24 22.05 23.11
CA ASN A 315 -6.81 22.02 23.44
C ASN A 315 -6.28 20.59 23.57
N MET A 316 -7.03 19.69 24.21
CA MET A 316 -6.69 18.28 24.33
C MET A 316 -6.56 17.62 22.94
N VAL A 317 -7.50 17.89 22.03
CA VAL A 317 -7.48 17.34 20.67
C VAL A 317 -6.29 17.86 19.86
N VAL A 318 -5.96 19.15 19.95
CA VAL A 318 -4.78 19.71 19.27
C VAL A 318 -3.48 19.17 19.85
N ARG A 319 -3.44 18.89 21.16
CA ARG A 319 -2.27 18.30 21.82
C ARG A 319 -2.09 16.82 21.51
N CYS A 320 -3.16 16.04 21.59
CA CYS A 320 -3.18 14.60 21.36
C CYS A 320 -4.44 14.23 20.54
N PRO A 321 -4.38 14.31 19.19
CA PRO A 321 -5.51 13.96 18.34
C PRO A 321 -5.99 12.51 18.50
N GLN A 322 -5.13 11.63 19.00
CA GLN A 322 -5.45 10.21 19.12
C GLN A 322 -6.62 9.95 20.09
N ILE A 323 -6.89 10.88 21.04
CA ILE A 323 -8.01 10.73 21.99
C ILE A 323 -9.37 10.63 21.30
N ILE A 324 -9.56 11.26 20.13
CA ILE A 324 -10.83 11.20 19.39
C ILE A 324 -10.97 9.94 18.53
N ALA A 325 -9.93 9.10 18.49
CA ALA A 325 -9.97 7.81 17.82
C ALA A 325 -10.05 6.63 18.81
N VAL A 326 -9.96 6.89 20.12
CA VAL A 326 -10.17 5.87 21.16
C VAL A 326 -11.66 5.53 21.26
N GLN A 327 -11.96 4.25 21.42
CA GLN A 327 -13.34 3.80 21.66
C GLN A 327 -13.88 4.36 22.99
N VAL A 328 -15.06 4.97 22.96
CA VAL A 328 -15.69 5.58 24.14
C VAL A 328 -15.87 4.60 25.31
N GLY A 329 -16.08 3.31 25.06
CA GLY A 329 -16.15 2.30 26.12
C GLY A 329 -14.85 2.20 26.93
N LEU A 330 -13.70 2.23 26.25
CA LEU A 330 -12.39 2.22 26.89
C LEU A 330 -12.13 3.53 27.63
N MET A 331 -12.47 4.67 27.01
CA MET A 331 -12.36 5.98 27.68
C MET A 331 -13.20 6.06 28.95
N LYS A 332 -14.42 5.50 28.95
CA LYS A 332 -15.30 5.41 30.13
C LYS A 332 -14.63 4.65 31.26
N ASN A 333 -14.09 3.47 30.98
CA ASN A 333 -13.43 2.63 31.98
C ASN A 333 -12.22 3.36 32.59
N SER A 334 -11.36 3.93 31.74
CA SER A 334 -10.18 4.67 32.20
C SER A 334 -10.54 5.91 33.00
N PHE A 335 -11.61 6.62 32.62
CA PHE A 335 -12.10 7.78 33.36
C PHE A 335 -12.62 7.41 34.75
N TYR A 336 -13.41 6.34 34.87
CA TYR A 336 -13.95 5.93 36.17
C TYR A 336 -12.86 5.41 37.10
N PHE A 337 -11.88 4.68 36.58
CA PHE A 337 -10.69 4.33 37.35
C PHE A 337 -9.96 5.58 37.86
N PHE A 338 -9.72 6.56 36.98
CA PHE A 338 -9.06 7.82 37.35
C PHE A 338 -9.82 8.59 38.44
N LYS A 339 -11.14 8.72 38.28
CA LYS A 339 -11.96 9.52 39.19
C LYS A 339 -12.23 8.81 40.52
N ASN A 340 -12.53 7.51 40.48
CA ASN A 340 -13.04 6.78 41.64
C ASN A 340 -11.91 6.06 42.40
N GLU A 341 -10.96 5.43 41.70
CA GLU A 341 -9.91 4.62 42.33
C GLU A 341 -8.62 5.44 42.55
N MET A 342 -8.26 6.29 41.60
CA MET A 342 -7.11 7.19 41.77
C MET A 342 -7.45 8.46 42.57
N GLY A 343 -8.72 8.88 42.58
CA GLY A 343 -9.18 10.07 43.32
C GLY A 343 -8.53 11.38 42.86
N ARG A 344 -8.09 11.46 41.60
CA ARG A 344 -7.33 12.60 41.07
C ARG A 344 -8.23 13.67 40.42
N PRO A 345 -7.82 14.95 40.41
CA PRO A 345 -8.58 16.02 39.78
C PRO A 345 -8.63 15.87 38.25
N VAL A 346 -9.81 16.09 37.66
CA VAL A 346 -10.05 16.00 36.20
C VAL A 346 -9.13 16.93 35.40
N LYS A 347 -8.66 18.03 36.00
CA LYS A 347 -7.72 18.97 35.37
C LYS A 347 -6.46 18.27 34.85
N GLU A 348 -5.98 17.23 35.53
CA GLU A 348 -4.80 16.49 35.08
C GLU A 348 -5.03 15.74 33.77
N LEU A 349 -6.27 15.32 33.49
CA LEU A 349 -6.62 14.71 32.21
C LEU A 349 -6.58 15.72 31.06
N VAL A 350 -6.85 17.00 31.35
CA VAL A 350 -6.70 18.10 30.38
C VAL A 350 -5.22 18.40 30.13
N GLU A 351 -4.40 18.38 31.19
CA GLU A 351 -2.95 18.62 31.10
C GLU A 351 -2.21 17.46 30.41
N PHE A 352 -2.75 16.23 30.53
CA PHE A 352 -2.19 15.00 29.98
C PHE A 352 -3.27 14.12 29.29
N PRO A 353 -3.79 14.55 28.12
CA PRO A 353 -4.84 13.83 27.38
C PRO A 353 -4.41 12.43 26.91
N GLU A 354 -3.10 12.20 26.78
CA GLU A 354 -2.50 10.91 26.41
C GLU A 354 -2.91 9.79 27.36
N TYR A 355 -3.35 10.10 28.59
CA TYR A 355 -3.92 9.14 29.53
C TYR A 355 -4.93 8.19 28.88
N PHE A 356 -5.84 8.71 28.05
CA PHE A 356 -6.87 7.91 27.39
C PHE A 356 -6.35 6.96 26.30
N THR A 357 -5.12 7.16 25.85
CA THR A 357 -4.49 6.34 24.80
C THR A 357 -3.79 5.11 25.35
N TYR A 358 -3.50 5.08 26.65
CA TYR A 358 -2.89 3.93 27.33
C TYR A 358 -3.94 2.90 27.72
N SER A 359 -3.55 1.63 27.65
CA SER A 359 -4.40 0.53 28.13
C SER A 359 -4.60 0.59 29.64
N LEU A 360 -5.86 0.53 30.06
CA LEU A 360 -6.24 0.54 31.48
C LEU A 360 -5.64 -0.65 32.23
N GLU A 361 -5.84 -1.86 31.70
CA GLU A 361 -5.51 -3.10 32.40
C GLU A 361 -4.02 -3.43 32.36
N SER A 362 -3.33 -3.11 31.26
CA SER A 362 -1.93 -3.49 31.09
C SER A 362 -0.94 -2.39 31.44
N ARG A 363 -1.35 -1.11 31.44
CA ARG A 363 -0.43 0.02 31.69
C ARG A 363 -0.85 0.85 32.89
N ILE A 364 -2.08 1.36 32.93
CA ILE A 364 -2.50 2.33 33.93
C ILE A 364 -2.61 1.68 35.32
N LYS A 365 -3.43 0.63 35.46
CA LYS A 365 -3.65 -0.08 36.73
C LYS A 365 -2.36 -0.65 37.32
N PRO A 366 -1.55 -1.45 36.60
CA PRO A 366 -0.37 -2.06 37.19
C PRO A 366 0.63 -1.02 37.72
N ARG A 367 0.84 0.07 36.98
CA ARG A 367 1.76 1.13 37.39
C ARG A 367 1.23 1.95 38.55
N TYR A 368 -0.07 2.28 38.57
CA TYR A 368 -0.69 2.98 39.69
C TYR A 368 -0.59 2.18 40.99
N HIS A 369 -0.91 0.88 40.97
CA HIS A 369 -0.84 0.02 42.15
C HIS A 369 0.59 -0.10 42.69
N ARG A 370 1.60 -0.19 41.80
CA ARG A 370 3.01 -0.17 42.21
C ARG A 370 3.38 1.14 42.91
N LEU A 371 2.96 2.28 42.39
CA LEU A 371 3.22 3.58 43.03
C LEU A 371 2.54 3.70 44.39
N GLN A 372 1.30 3.23 44.49
CA GLN A 372 0.55 3.24 45.73
C GLN A 372 1.22 2.37 46.80
N SER A 373 1.73 1.18 46.43
CA SER A 373 2.44 0.28 47.35
C SER A 373 3.72 0.88 47.92
N LYS A 374 4.36 1.81 47.19
CA LYS A 374 5.57 2.51 47.60
C LYS A 374 5.31 3.91 48.16
N GLY A 375 4.04 4.35 48.23
CA GLY A 375 3.68 5.70 48.70
C GLY A 375 4.17 6.84 47.81
N ILE A 376 4.49 6.60 46.54
CA ILE A 376 5.05 7.60 45.62
C ILE A 376 3.92 8.42 45.00
N ARG A 377 3.98 9.75 45.15
CA ARG A 377 3.10 10.70 44.43
C ARG A 377 3.82 11.24 43.20
N SER A 378 3.18 11.18 42.04
CA SER A 378 3.77 11.62 40.76
C SER A 378 2.71 12.10 39.76
N SER A 379 3.13 12.89 38.76
CA SER A 379 2.27 13.32 37.65
C SER A 379 1.92 12.14 36.73
N LEU A 380 0.79 12.22 36.00
CA LEU A 380 0.40 11.18 35.04
C LEU A 380 1.49 10.90 34.00
N ALA A 381 2.11 11.97 33.49
CA ALA A 381 3.20 11.87 32.53
C ALA A 381 4.40 11.09 33.09
N TRP A 382 4.74 11.28 34.37
CA TRP A 382 5.91 10.67 35.00
C TRP A 382 5.86 9.13 34.96
N PHE A 383 4.69 8.54 35.24
CA PHE A 383 4.56 7.08 35.28
C PHE A 383 3.93 6.46 34.04
N LEU A 384 3.35 7.21 33.10
CA LEU A 384 2.74 6.62 31.90
C LEU A 384 3.61 6.75 30.63
N ASN A 385 4.38 7.82 30.48
CA ASN A 385 5.11 8.09 29.22
C ASN A 385 6.29 7.16 28.95
N ARG A 386 6.94 6.65 29.99
CA ARG A 386 8.21 5.92 29.87
C ARG A 386 8.01 4.43 29.63
N SER A 387 9.00 3.78 29.02
CA SER A 387 9.09 2.32 28.86
C SER A 387 8.87 1.57 30.17
N ASP A 388 8.52 0.28 30.10
CA ASP A 388 8.42 -0.54 31.32
C ASP A 388 9.77 -0.61 32.04
N GLN A 389 10.87 -0.77 31.30
CA GLN A 389 12.21 -0.76 31.87
C GLN A 389 12.53 0.54 32.61
N ARG A 390 12.36 1.70 31.97
CA ARG A 390 12.64 3.01 32.60
C ARG A 390 11.70 3.31 33.77
N PHE A 391 10.47 2.80 33.72
CA PHE A 391 9.54 2.89 34.85
C PHE A 391 10.04 2.06 36.04
N GLU A 392 10.55 0.85 35.82
CA GLU A 392 11.14 0.01 36.86
C GLU A 392 12.42 0.59 37.44
N GLU A 393 13.30 1.15 36.60
CA GLU A 393 14.51 1.84 37.05
C GLU A 393 14.18 3.02 37.96
N ARG A 394 13.18 3.83 37.60
CA ARG A 394 12.69 4.94 38.45
C ARG A 394 12.08 4.48 39.76
N LEU A 395 11.45 3.31 39.78
CA LEU A 395 10.95 2.74 41.02
C LEU A 395 12.07 2.19 41.92
N ARG A 396 13.26 1.92 41.38
CA ARG A 396 14.43 1.41 42.10
C ARG A 396 15.37 2.51 42.58
N ALA A 397 15.45 3.63 41.87
CA ALA A 397 16.33 4.74 42.21
C ALA A 397 15.74 5.62 43.33
N ASP A 398 16.56 5.99 44.33
CA ASP A 398 16.23 6.92 45.43
C ASP A 398 16.14 8.41 44.97
N PHE A 399 16.24 8.67 43.67
CA PHE A 399 16.21 10.02 43.09
C PHE A 399 15.08 10.15 42.07
N ILE A 400 14.17 11.09 42.33
CA ILE A 400 13.16 11.53 41.35
C ILE A 400 13.87 12.49 40.39
N GLU A 401 14.23 12.03 39.19
CA GLU A 401 14.64 12.93 38.11
C GLU A 401 13.53 13.94 37.78
N THR A 402 13.92 15.19 37.58
CA THR A 402 13.06 16.28 37.12
C THR A 402 12.42 15.98 35.76
N GLU A 403 11.17 16.43 35.62
CA GLU A 403 10.30 16.18 34.46
C GLU A 403 10.99 16.52 33.13
N SER A 404 11.13 15.52 32.26
CA SER A 404 11.39 15.75 30.84
C SER A 404 10.05 15.66 30.10
N ALA A 405 9.77 16.59 29.19
CA ALA A 405 8.65 16.44 28.26
C ALA A 405 8.79 15.09 27.54
N GLY A 406 7.79 14.21 27.71
CA GLY A 406 7.77 12.91 27.04
C GLY A 406 7.65 13.08 25.53
N PRO A 407 7.98 12.05 24.73
CA PRO A 407 7.89 12.15 23.27
C PRO A 407 6.45 12.47 22.86
N SER A 408 6.27 13.51 22.04
CA SER A 408 4.98 13.79 21.41
C SER A 408 4.56 12.57 20.58
N PHE A 409 3.42 11.95 20.89
CA PHE A 409 2.99 10.75 20.19
C PHE A 409 2.49 11.08 18.79
N ARG A 410 3.07 10.40 17.81
CA ARG A 410 2.64 10.34 16.42
C ARG A 410 2.10 8.95 16.14
N MET A 411 0.94 8.83 15.51
CA MET A 411 0.35 7.53 15.17
C MET A 411 1.20 6.82 14.11
N GLY A 412 1.97 5.82 14.53
CA GLY A 412 2.92 5.12 13.65
C GLY A 412 4.28 4.77 14.28
N GLY A 413 4.49 5.04 15.58
CA GLY A 413 5.76 4.78 16.26
C GLY A 413 6.81 5.87 15.98
N LYS A 414 7.97 5.80 16.66
CA LYS A 414 9.10 6.69 16.38
C LYS A 414 9.61 6.41 14.96
N LEU A 415 9.38 7.36 14.06
CA LEU A 415 10.24 7.50 12.90
C LEU A 415 11.50 8.23 13.40
N ASP A 416 12.51 7.49 13.83
CA ASP A 416 13.81 8.09 14.16
C ASP A 416 14.42 8.62 12.85
N LEU A 417 14.18 9.90 12.60
CA LEU A 417 14.85 10.69 11.59
C LEU A 417 16.12 11.24 12.25
N PRO A 418 17.33 10.72 11.99
CA PRO A 418 18.54 11.35 12.48
C PRO A 418 18.69 12.71 11.77
N GLY A 419 18.36 13.78 12.48
CA GLY A 419 18.31 15.12 11.89
C GLY A 419 17.79 16.23 12.80
N CYS A 420 18.18 16.25 14.07
CA CYS A 420 18.34 17.48 14.85
C CYS A 420 19.39 17.20 15.91
N GLN A 421 20.60 17.70 15.68
CA GLN A 421 21.72 17.56 16.61
C GLN A 421 21.36 18.21 17.94
N ILE A 422 21.17 17.40 18.97
CA ILE A 422 21.69 17.67 20.31
C ILE A 422 22.32 16.36 20.78
N ALA A 423 23.62 16.39 21.02
CA ALA A 423 24.41 15.27 21.49
C ALA A 423 23.92 14.77 22.86
N SER A 424 23.78 13.45 23.01
CA SER A 424 24.57 12.68 23.98
C SER A 424 24.25 11.19 23.85
N ASP A 425 25.29 10.44 23.54
CA ASP A 425 25.65 9.08 23.94
C ASP A 425 24.67 7.93 23.68
N GLY A 426 25.22 6.93 22.99
CA GLY A 426 24.55 5.71 22.61
C GLY A 426 24.25 4.81 23.79
N GLU A 427 23.03 4.30 23.81
CA GLU A 427 22.70 3.05 24.50
C GLU A 427 21.80 2.24 23.54
N ASP A 428 22.24 1.01 23.27
CA ASP A 428 21.47 -0.02 22.58
C ASP A 428 20.18 -0.31 23.37
N GLU A 429 19.07 0.35 23.02
CA GLU A 429 17.74 -0.03 23.53
C GLU A 429 17.21 -1.23 22.72
N SER A 430 17.23 -2.39 23.37
CA SER A 430 16.66 -3.68 22.95
C SER A 430 15.25 -3.59 22.33
N ASP A 431 15.08 -4.16 21.13
CA ASP A 431 13.91 -4.14 20.21
C ASP A 431 12.59 -4.77 20.73
N ASP A 432 12.43 -5.04 22.03
CA ASP A 432 11.26 -5.75 22.60
C ASP A 432 10.33 -4.84 23.44
N GLU A 433 10.13 -3.58 23.03
CA GLU A 433 9.22 -2.68 23.74
C GLU A 433 7.75 -2.92 23.36
N ILE A 434 7.00 -3.65 24.21
CA ILE A 434 5.55 -3.80 24.06
C ILE A 434 4.88 -2.43 24.24
N LEU A 435 4.40 -1.86 23.13
CA LEU A 435 3.60 -0.64 23.15
C LEU A 435 2.20 -0.92 23.69
N TYR A 436 2.00 -0.78 25.00
CA TYR A 436 0.67 -0.90 25.66
C TYR A 436 -0.26 0.30 25.40
N ARG A 437 -0.19 0.89 24.20
CA ARG A 437 -1.13 1.91 23.73
C ARG A 437 -2.16 1.24 22.83
N HIS A 438 -3.40 1.72 22.85
CA HIS A 438 -4.42 1.20 21.95
C HIS A 438 -3.97 1.40 20.50
N THR A 439 -3.75 0.30 19.78
CA THR A 439 -3.61 0.32 18.33
C THR A 439 -4.96 0.74 17.77
N VAL A 440 -5.08 2.00 17.37
CA VAL A 440 -6.26 2.45 16.62
C VAL A 440 -6.13 1.83 15.23
N SER A 441 -6.75 0.67 15.03
CA SER A 441 -7.05 0.18 13.68
C SER A 441 -8.14 1.08 13.12
N LEU A 442 -7.76 2.01 12.25
CA LEU A 442 -8.69 2.84 11.47
C LEU A 442 -9.25 2.06 10.28
#